data_AF-A0A509LI43-F1
#
_entry.id   AF-A0A509LI43-F1
#
_cell.length_a   1.000
_cell.length_b   1.000
_cell.length_c   1.000
_cell.angle_alpha   90.00
_cell.angle_beta   90.00
_cell.angle_gamma   90.00
#
_symmetry.space_group_name_H-M   'P 1'
#
loop_
_entity.id
_entity.type
_entity.pdbx_description
1 polymer ?
#
loop_
_entity_poly.entity_id
_entity_poly.type
_entity_poly.pdbx_seq_one_letter_code
_entity_poly.pdbx_strand_id
1 'polypeptide(L)' 'MRTKKYVLTEQDMPRKWYNIMADLPNGMEPPLHPGTGQPAGPDDLAPIFPMNLIEQEMSTDRWIDIPEEVMDKYA' A
#
# COMPACT_ATOMS: atom_id res chain seq x y z
N MET A 1 -7.05 -20.45 34.06
CA MET A 1 -7.89 -20.13 32.88
C MET A 1 -6.97 -19.76 31.73
N ARG A 2 -7.13 -20.34 30.53
CA ARG A 2 -6.39 -19.89 29.33
C ARG A 2 -6.99 -18.57 28.84
N THR A 3 -6.15 -17.56 28.63
CA THR A 3 -6.53 -16.31 27.96
C THR A 3 -6.97 -16.62 26.53
N LYS A 4 -8.17 -16.17 26.15
CA LYS A 4 -8.77 -16.41 24.82
C LYS A 4 -8.85 -15.17 23.93
N LYS A 5 -8.70 -13.98 24.51
CA LYS A 5 -8.80 -12.70 23.83
C LYS A 5 -7.61 -11.85 24.24
N TYR A 6 -6.99 -11.21 23.25
CA TYR A 6 -5.97 -10.19 23.42
C TYR A 6 -6.50 -8.92 22.78
N VAL A 7 -6.49 -7.83 23.53
CA VAL A 7 -6.86 -6.50 23.04
C VAL A 7 -5.58 -5.73 22.90
N LEU A 8 -5.33 -5.20 21.71
CA LEU A 8 -4.24 -4.27 21.45
C LEU A 8 -4.75 -2.86 21.76
N THR A 9 -3.90 -2.07 22.40
CA THR A 9 -4.21 -0.67 22.70
C THR A 9 -3.86 0.21 21.50
N GLU A 10 -4.29 1.48 21.52
CA GLU A 10 -3.89 2.44 20.49
C GLU A 10 -2.37 2.63 20.41
N GLN A 11 -1.64 2.44 21.53
CA GLN A 11 -0.17 2.48 21.55
C GLN A 11 0.46 1.33 20.76
N ASP A 12 -0.28 0.23 20.57
CA ASP A 12 0.15 -0.93 19.79
C ASP A 12 -0.25 -0.80 18.31
N MET A 13 -0.92 0.30 17.91
CA MET A 13 -1.36 0.50 16.54
C MET A 13 -0.14 0.64 15.61
N PRO A 14 -0.07 -0.14 14.52
CA PRO A 14 0.99 0.00 13.54
C PRO A 14 1.04 1.41 12.95
N ARG A 15 2.25 1.91 12.72
CA ARG A 15 2.50 3.25 12.15
C ARG A 15 2.93 3.20 10.67
N LYS A 16 3.04 1.99 10.12
CA LYS A 16 3.46 1.75 8.73
C LYS A 16 2.59 0.67 8.10
N TRP A 17 2.27 0.83 6.83
CA TRP A 17 1.75 -0.25 5.98
C TRP A 17 2.91 -1.13 5.49
N TYR A 18 2.63 -2.43 5.37
CA TYR A 18 3.55 -3.39 4.79
C TYR A 18 3.23 -3.59 3.31
N ASN A 19 4.25 -3.49 2.46
CA ASN A 19 4.15 -3.74 1.03
C ASN A 19 4.77 -5.10 0.69
N ILE A 20 3.92 -6.03 0.27
CA ILE A 20 4.36 -7.39 -0.11
C ILE A 20 5.24 -7.41 -1.37
N MET A 21 5.14 -6.39 -2.24
CA MET A 21 5.92 -6.33 -3.48
C MET A 21 7.43 -6.40 -3.24
N ALA A 22 7.91 -5.88 -2.10
CA ALA A 22 9.31 -5.93 -1.71
C ALA A 22 9.85 -7.35 -1.46
N ASP A 23 8.96 -8.32 -1.21
CA ASP A 23 9.30 -9.69 -0.85
C ASP A 23 8.81 -10.74 -1.88
N LEU A 24 8.17 -10.31 -2.97
CA LEU A 24 7.78 -11.21 -4.05
C LEU A 24 9.00 -11.57 -4.92
N PRO A 25 9.35 -12.86 -5.09
CA PRO A 25 10.58 -13.28 -5.77
C PRO A 25 10.75 -12.76 -7.20
N ASN A 26 9.63 -12.58 -7.92
CA ASN A 26 9.60 -12.13 -9.31
C ASN A 26 8.79 -10.84 -9.49
N GLY A 27 8.39 -10.18 -8.40
CA GLY A 27 7.45 -9.05 -8.43
C GLY A 27 6.04 -9.44 -8.93
N MET A 28 5.25 -8.43 -9.27
CA MET A 28 4.01 -8.58 -10.05
C MET A 28 4.18 -7.92 -11.41
N GLU A 29 3.53 -8.49 -12.42
CA GLU A 29 3.45 -7.86 -13.73
C GLU A 29 2.59 -6.59 -13.65
N PRO A 30 2.98 -5.51 -14.33
CA PRO A 30 2.24 -4.26 -14.31
C PRO A 30 0.89 -4.43 -15.03
N PRO A 31 -0.13 -3.63 -14.66
CA PRO A 31 -1.37 -3.58 -15.42
C PRO A 31 -1.10 -3.12 -16.85
N LEU A 32 -1.90 -3.61 -17.81
CA LEU A 32 -1.76 -3.23 -19.21
C LEU A 32 -2.69 -2.06 -19.55
N HIS A 33 -2.20 -1.09 -20.31
CA HIS A 33 -3.01 -0.01 -20.83
C HIS A 33 -4.03 -0.56 -21.86
N PRO A 34 -5.34 -0.30 -21.69
CA PRO A 34 -6.40 -1.00 -22.44
C PRO A 34 -6.39 -0.70 -23.94
N GLY A 35 -5.85 0.44 -24.36
CA GLY A 35 -5.76 0.81 -25.78
C GLY A 35 -4.51 0.29 -26.51
N THR A 36 -3.41 0.05 -25.79
CA THR A 36 -2.11 -0.29 -26.40
C THR A 36 -1.67 -1.73 -26.10
N GLY A 37 -2.24 -2.34 -25.05
CA GLY A 37 -1.82 -3.65 -24.55
C GLY A 37 -0.40 -3.67 -23.97
N GLN A 38 0.23 -2.51 -23.79
CA GLN A 38 1.55 -2.38 -23.20
C GLN A 38 1.44 -2.12 -21.69
N PRO A 39 2.48 -2.45 -20.90
CA PRO A 39 2.56 -2.04 -19.49
C PRO A 39 2.19 -0.56 -19.29
N ALA A 40 1.23 -0.30 -18.41
CA ALA A 40 0.81 1.04 -18.04
C ALA A 40 1.84 1.67 -17.09
N GLY A 41 2.15 2.94 -17.34
CA GLY A 41 3.01 3.75 -16.48
C GLY A 41 2.23 4.70 -15.56
N PRO A 42 2.92 5.47 -14.71
CA PRO A 42 2.31 6.47 -13.84
C PRO A 42 1.41 7.48 -14.58
N ASP A 43 1.82 7.92 -15.77
CA ASP A 43 1.06 8.89 -16.58
C ASP A 43 -0.27 8.31 -17.09
N ASP A 44 -0.35 6.99 -17.29
CA ASP A 44 -1.59 6.32 -17.67
C ASP A 44 -2.57 6.22 -16.49
N LEU A 45 -2.06 6.26 -15.25
CA LEU A 45 -2.84 6.18 -14.01
C LEU A 45 -3.26 7.56 -13.48
N ALA A 46 -2.48 8.61 -13.78
CA ALA A 46 -2.70 9.98 -13.31
C ALA A 46 -4.10 10.57 -13.60
N PRO A 47 -4.80 10.21 -14.69
CA PRO A 47 -6.18 10.66 -14.91
C PRO A 47 -7.21 10.04 -13.96
N ILE A 48 -6.87 8.93 -13.30
CA ILE A 48 -7.79 8.10 -12.50
C ILE A 48 -7.48 8.22 -11.01
N PHE A 49 -6.20 8.28 -10.66
CA PHE A 49 -5.74 8.20 -9.29
C PHE A 49 -4.96 9.45 -8.86
N PRO A 50 -5.11 9.88 -7.60
CA PRO A 50 -4.20 10.84 -6.97
C PRO A 50 -2.74 10.36 -6.99
N MET A 51 -1.80 11.31 -7.11
CA MET A 51 -0.36 11.00 -7.22
C MET A 51 0.17 10.14 -6.07
N ASN A 52 -0.26 10.39 -4.84
CA ASN A 52 0.18 9.62 -3.68
C ASN A 52 -0.24 8.15 -3.72
N LEU A 53 -1.35 7.80 -4.39
CA LEU A 53 -1.74 6.41 -4.59
C LEU A 53 -0.91 5.75 -5.69
N ILE A 54 -0.58 6.51 -6.74
CA ILE A 54 0.30 6.05 -7.83
C ILE A 54 1.72 5.78 -7.29
N GLU A 55 2.23 6.66 -6.43
CA GLU A 55 3.52 6.46 -5.75
C GLU A 55 3.53 5.17 -4.92
N GLN A 56 2.44 4.85 -4.23
CA GLN A 56 2.32 3.60 -3.47
C GLN A 56 2.29 2.38 -4.39
N GLU A 57 1.50 2.42 -5.48
CA GLU A 57 1.42 1.34 -6.47
C GLU A 57 2.79 1.03 -7.10
N MET A 58 3.60 2.07 -7.32
CA MET A 58 4.93 1.95 -7.92
C MET A 58 6.04 1.71 -6.90
N SER A 59 5.73 1.71 -5.59
CA SER A 59 6.73 1.60 -4.53
C SER A 59 7.30 0.19 -4.42
N THR A 60 8.62 0.10 -4.30
CA THR A 60 9.34 -1.13 -3.94
C THR A 60 9.73 -1.17 -2.46
N ASP A 61 9.34 -0.15 -1.68
CA ASP A 61 9.70 -0.07 -0.28
C ASP A 61 8.84 -1.05 0.54
N ARG A 62 9.49 -1.81 1.43
CA ARG A 62 8.80 -2.80 2.28
C ARG A 62 7.83 -2.15 3.28
N TRP A 63 8.14 -0.94 3.73
CA TRP A 63 7.38 -0.22 4.76
C TRP A 63 7.07 1.19 4.31
N ILE A 64 5.79 1.56 4.35
CA ILE A 64 5.30 2.89 3.97
C ILE A 64 4.69 3.53 5.21
N ASP A 65 5.15 4.73 5.60
CA ASP A 65 4.59 5.43 6.76
C ASP A 65 3.13 5.78 6.53
N ILE A 66 2.29 5.51 7.53
CA ILE A 66 0.88 5.90 7.48
C ILE A 66 0.81 7.40 7.76
N PRO A 67 0.23 8.23 6.87
CA PRO A 67 0.06 9.65 7.12
C PRO A 67 -0.75 9.91 8.39
N GLU A 68 -0.40 10.96 9.14
CA GLU A 68 -1.06 11.26 10.42
C GLU A 68 -2.58 11.43 10.26
N GLU A 69 -3.02 12.11 9.20
CA GLU A 69 -4.44 12.29 8.91
C GLU A 69 -5.20 10.96 8.70
N VAL A 70 -4.50 9.91 8.27
CA VAL A 70 -5.08 8.57 8.12
C VAL A 70 -5.07 7.82 9.45
N MET A 71 -4.01 7.96 10.25
CA MET A 71 -3.96 7.42 11.62
C MET A 71 -5.10 7.98 12.48
N ASP A 72 -5.40 9.28 12.36
CA ASP A 72 -6.51 9.95 13.05
C ASP A 72 -7.89 9.37 12.67
N LYS A 73 -8.01 8.68 11.53
CA LYS A 73 -9.24 7.98 11.12
C LYS A 73 -9.32 6.54 11.61
N TYR A 74 -8.19 5.94 12.00
CA TYR A 74 -8.16 4.58 12.56
C TYR A 74 -8.42 4.56 14.07
N ALA A 75 -8.07 5.63 14.77
CA ALA A 75 -8.39 5.85 16.19
C ALA A 75 -9.90 6.08 16.39
#